data_AF-A0A660TSA0-F1
#
_entry.id   AF-A0A660TSA0-F1
#
_cell.length_a   1.000
_cell.length_b   1.000
_cell.length_c   1.000
_cell.angle_alpha   90.00
_cell.angle_beta   90.00
_cell.angle_gamma   90.00
#
_symmetry.space_group_name_H-M   'P 1'
#
loop_
_entity.id
_entity.type
_entity.pdbx_description
1 polymer ?
#
loop_
_entity_poly.entity_id
_entity_poly.type
_entity_poly.pdbx_seq_one_letter_code
_entity_poly.pdbx_strand_id
1 'polypeptide(L)'
;MKLIINRQESNSRGELLLRSFFGWIYIIIPHIFLMFFVSIWYAILDFVKFWVVLFTGRIPESIYEFQKKFLQWDIRLTARIMNMRDGYPAIGIRGSDDDA
;
A
#
# COMPACT_ATOMS: atom_id res chain seq x y z
N MET A 1 -13.16 7.89 -3.32
CA MET A 1 -11.78 7.34 -3.27
C MET A 1 -11.16 7.52 -4.64
N LYS A 2 -10.10 8.33 -4.80
CA LYS A 2 -9.43 8.56 -6.08
C LYS A 2 -8.13 7.75 -6.08
N LEU A 3 -8.14 6.57 -6.71
CA LEU A 3 -6.95 5.76 -6.94
C LEU A 3 -6.50 6.03 -8.38
N ILE A 4 -5.85 7.17 -8.62
CA ILE A 4 -5.32 7.46 -9.96
C ILE A 4 -3.92 6.85 -10.02
N ILE A 5 -3.82 5.69 -10.65
CA ILE A 5 -2.53 5.18 -11.11
C ILE A 5 -2.40 5.70 -12.54
N ASN A 6 -1.63 6.78 -12.72
CA ASN A 6 -1.25 7.23 -14.06
C ASN A 6 -0.54 6.07 -14.78
N ARG A 7 -1.07 5.70 -15.94
CA ARG A 7 -0.58 4.60 -16.77
C ARG A 7 0.70 5.05 -17.43
N GLN A 8 1.80 4.41 -17.07
CA GLN A 8 3.09 4.66 -17.71
C GLN A 8 3.08 4.04 -19.13
N GLU A 9 3.34 4.84 -20.16
CA GLU A 9 3.31 4.36 -21.55
C GLU A 9 4.57 3.57 -21.94
N SER A 10 5.70 3.84 -21.30
CA SER A 10 6.97 3.16 -21.55
C SER A 10 7.69 2.85 -20.24
N ASN A 11 7.99 1.58 -20.00
CA ASN A 11 8.83 1.15 -18.87
C ASN A 11 10.29 1.02 -19.28
N SER A 12 11.21 1.35 -18.37
CA SER A 12 12.64 1.18 -18.55
C SER A 12 13.00 -0.31 -18.56
N ARG A 13 13.61 -0.78 -19.64
CA ARG A 13 13.92 -2.21 -19.86
C ARG A 13 14.88 -2.77 -18.80
N GLY A 14 15.86 -1.98 -18.37
CA GLY A 14 16.83 -2.39 -17.34
C GLY A 14 16.21 -2.44 -15.95
N GLU A 15 15.34 -1.49 -15.64
CA GLU A 15 14.64 -1.44 -14.36
C GLU A 15 13.64 -2.59 -14.22
N LEU A 16 12.93 -2.93 -15.29
CA LEU A 16 12.03 -4.07 -15.33
C LEU A 16 12.75 -5.39 -15.05
N LEU A 17 13.93 -5.60 -15.62
CA LEU A 17 14.74 -6.77 -15.35
C LEU A 17 15.22 -6.78 -13.89
N LEU A 18 15.76 -5.65 -13.40
CA LEU A 18 16.21 -5.52 -12.02
C LEU A 18 15.07 -5.86 -11.03
N ARG A 19 13.86 -5.37 -11.26
CA ARG A 19 12.67 -5.67 -10.45
C ARG A 19 12.24 -7.12 -10.54
N SER A 20 12.21 -7.67 -11.74
CA SER A 20 11.75 -9.05 -11.94
C SER A 20 12.68 -10.06 -11.25
N PHE A 21 14.01 -9.80 -11.25
CA PHE A 21 14.98 -10.71 -10.64
C PHE A 21 15.29 -10.37 -9.16
N PHE A 22 15.37 -9.10 -8.80
CA PHE A 22 15.82 -8.66 -7.46
C PHE A 22 14.78 -7.84 -6.68
N GLY A 23 13.67 -7.43 -7.30
CA GLY A 23 12.64 -6.57 -6.68
C GLY A 23 12.02 -7.18 -5.43
N TRP A 24 11.92 -8.51 -5.38
CA TRP A 24 11.46 -9.23 -4.20
C TRP A 24 12.39 -9.10 -2.98
N ILE A 25 13.66 -8.73 -3.16
CA ILE A 25 14.60 -8.49 -2.07
C ILE A 25 14.54 -7.01 -1.66
N TYR A 26 14.82 -6.08 -2.58
CA TYR A 26 15.03 -4.67 -2.20
C TYR A 26 13.73 -3.85 -2.08
N ILE A 27 12.62 -4.29 -2.68
CA ILE A 27 11.31 -3.63 -2.54
C ILE A 27 10.50 -4.31 -1.46
N ILE A 28 10.29 -5.63 -1.58
CA ILE A 28 9.34 -6.34 -0.71
C ILE A 28 9.84 -6.40 0.74
N ILE A 29 11.12 -6.70 1.00
CA ILE A 29 11.61 -6.88 2.38
C ILE A 29 11.40 -5.61 3.24
N PRO A 30 11.82 -4.40 2.82
CA PRO A 30 11.55 -3.18 3.59
C PRO A 30 10.06 -2.91 3.79
N HIS A 31 9.25 -3.18 2.75
CA HIS A 31 7.82 -2.91 2.78
C HIS A 31 7.07 -3.85 3.71
N ILE A 32 7.28 -5.16 3.57
CA ILE A 32 6.66 -6.17 4.44
C ILE A 32 7.08 -5.96 5.88
N PHE A 33 8.34 -5.61 6.15
CA PHE A 33 8.81 -5.36 7.51
C PHE A 33 8.02 -4.23 8.18
N LEU A 34 7.86 -3.08 7.54
CA LEU A 34 7.04 -2.00 8.11
C LEU A 34 5.54 -2.33 8.09
N MET A 35 5.03 -2.98 7.04
CA MET A 35 3.62 -3.39 6.96
C MET A 35 3.25 -4.36 8.07
N PHE A 36 4.19 -5.19 8.53
CA PHE A 36 3.98 -6.09 9.66
C PHE A 36 3.67 -5.33 10.96
N PHE A 37 4.40 -4.26 11.28
CA PHE A 37 4.07 -3.46 12.46
C PHE A 37 2.74 -2.72 12.30
N VAL A 38 2.50 -2.20 11.10
CA VAL A 38 1.24 -1.50 10.79
C VAL A 38 0.05 -2.45 10.81
N SER A 39 0.22 -3.73 10.45
CA SER A 39 -0.85 -4.72 10.45
C SER A 39 -1.28 -5.11 11.86
N ILE A 40 -0.37 -5.08 12.85
CA ILE A 40 -0.75 -5.24 14.25
C ILE A 40 -1.73 -4.13 14.67
N TRP A 41 -1.44 -2.88 14.31
CA TRP A 41 -2.36 -1.76 14.58
C TRP A 41 -3.67 -1.90 13.80
N TYR A 42 -3.59 -2.31 12.53
CA TYR A 42 -4.77 -2.61 11.72
C TYR A 42 -5.68 -3.65 12.40
N ALA A 43 -5.11 -4.74 12.93
CA ALA A 43 -5.87 -5.80 13.59
C ALA A 43 -6.58 -5.31 14.86
N ILE A 44 -5.91 -4.46 15.66
CA ILE A 44 -6.52 -3.82 16.83
C ILE A 44 -7.70 -2.95 16.41
N LEU A 45 -7.52 -2.10 15.39
CA LEU A 45 -8.60 -1.25 14.88
C LEU A 45 -9.75 -2.06 14.29
N ASP A 46 -9.46 -3.18 13.62
CA ASP A 46 -10.49 -4.05 13.05
C ASP A 46 -11.32 -4.73 14.14
N PHE A 47 -10.67 -5.17 15.22
CA PHE A 47 -11.35 -5.69 16.40
C PHE A 47 -12.23 -4.63 17.07
N VAL A 48 -11.75 -3.40 17.23
CA VAL A 48 -12.56 -2.29 17.77
C VAL A 48 -13.72 -1.95 16.84
N LYS A 49 -13.47 -1.88 15.53
CA LYS A 49 -14.48 -1.61 14.50
C LYS A 49 -15.62 -2.62 14.56
N PHE A 50 -15.32 -3.90 14.77
CA PHE A 50 -16.33 -4.95 14.92
C PHE A 50 -17.36 -4.59 16.01
N TRP A 51 -16.88 -4.24 17.20
CA TRP A 51 -17.75 -3.84 18.31
C TRP A 51 -18.49 -2.52 18.04
N VAL A 52 -17.79 -1.52 17.49
CA VAL A 52 -18.42 -0.23 17.19
C VAL A 52 -19.55 -0.37 16.17
N VAL A 53 -19.33 -1.14 15.10
CA VAL A 53 -20.35 -1.40 14.09
C VAL A 53 -21.50 -2.22 14.67
N LEU A 54 -21.22 -3.20 15.54
CA LEU A 54 -22.25 -4.00 16.19
C LEU A 54 -23.23 -3.15 17.00
N PHE A 55 -22.73 -2.14 17.73
CA PHE A 55 -23.58 -1.29 18.58
C PHE A 55 -24.10 -0.04 17.89
N THR A 56 -23.32 0.59 17.00
CA THR A 56 -23.64 1.89 16.39
C THR A 56 -24.16 1.76 14.95
N GLY A 57 -23.91 0.63 14.29
CA GLY A 57 -24.25 0.42 12.88
C GLY A 57 -23.45 1.31 11.91
N ARG A 58 -22.44 2.03 12.39
CA ARG A 58 -21.61 2.95 11.60
C ARG A 58 -20.14 2.62 11.77
N ILE A 59 -19.38 2.69 10.67
CA ILE A 59 -17.93 2.54 10.69
C ILE A 59 -17.31 3.87 11.11
N PRO A 60 -16.43 3.91 12.13
CA PRO A 60 -15.71 5.13 12.50
C PRO A 60 -14.86 5.65 11.36
N GLU A 61 -14.96 6.95 11.07
CA GLU A 61 -14.24 7.60 9.97
C GLU A 61 -12.72 7.48 10.12
N SER A 62 -12.20 7.60 11.35
CA SER A 62 -10.76 7.46 11.64
C SER A 62 -10.23 6.07 11.30
N ILE A 63 -10.98 5.01 11.61
CA ILE A 63 -10.62 3.64 11.29
C ILE A 63 -10.67 3.43 9.77
N TYR A 64 -11.75 3.89 9.13
CA TYR A 64 -11.90 3.78 7.69
C TYR A 64 -10.76 4.46 6.93
N GLU A 65 -10.38 5.68 7.31
CA GLU A 65 -9.29 6.41 6.66
C GLU A 65 -7.93 5.74 6.88
N PHE A 66 -7.69 5.12 8.05
CA PHE A 66 -6.49 4.32 8.27
C PHE A 66 -6.46 3.07 7.38
N GLN A 67 -7.55 2.28 7.36
CA GLN A 67 -7.65 1.07 6.55
C GLN A 67 -7.49 1.38 5.05
N LYS A 68 -8.06 2.50 4.59
CA LYS A 68 -7.91 3.02 3.23
C LYS A 68 -6.46 3.35 2.88
N LYS A 69 -5.73 4.06 3.75
CA LYS A 69 -4.32 4.39 3.51
C LYS A 69 -3.42 3.15 3.53
N PHE A 70 -3.74 2.17 4.38
CA PHE A 70 -3.06 0.88 4.37
C PHE A 70 -3.27 0.15 3.04
N LEU A 71 -4.50 0.08 2.54
CA LEU A 71 -4.81 -0.51 1.24
C LEU A 71 -4.13 0.24 0.07
N GLN A 72 -4.07 1.58 0.14
CA GLN A 72 -3.34 2.37 -0.85
C GLN A 72 -1.84 2.01 -0.89
N TRP A 73 -1.23 1.77 0.25
CA TRP A 73 0.16 1.34 0.33
C TRP A 73 0.37 -0.06 -0.28
N ASP A 74 -0.54 -1.00 -0.01
CA ASP A 74 -0.52 -2.33 -0.62
C ASP A 74 -0.67 -2.30 -2.15
N ILE A 75 -1.61 -1.50 -2.66
CA ILE A 75 -1.82 -1.30 -4.10
C ILE A 75 -0.57 -0.68 -4.73
N ARG A 76 0.06 0.30 -4.08
CA ARG A 76 1.31 0.90 -4.55
C ARG A 76 2.41 -0.15 -4.69
N LEU A 77 2.60 -1.00 -3.68
CA LEU A 77 3.60 -2.07 -3.70
C LEU A 77 3.31 -3.06 -4.84
N THR A 78 2.08 -3.55 -4.91
CA THR A 78 1.63 -4.51 -5.92
C THR A 78 1.81 -3.96 -7.34
N ALA A 79 1.51 -2.68 -7.57
CA ALA A 79 1.72 -2.03 -8.86
C ALA A 79 3.20 -2.08 -9.32
N ARG A 80 4.17 -2.00 -8.40
CA ARG A 80 5.60 -2.06 -8.75
C ARG A 80 6.07 -3.49 -8.99
N ILE A 81 5.62 -4.42 -8.16
CA ILE A 81 5.97 -5.84 -8.31
C ILE A 81 5.37 -6.43 -9.59
N MET A 82 4.17 -5.99 -9.97
CA MET A 82 3.50 -6.39 -11.21
C MET A 82 4.00 -5.59 -12.44
N ASN A 83 5.04 -4.76 -12.29
CA ASN A 83 5.58 -3.89 -13.35
C ASN A 83 4.52 -3.02 -14.05
N MET A 84 3.47 -2.61 -13.33
CA MET A 84 2.49 -1.63 -13.83
C MET A 84 3.04 -0.20 -13.84
N ARG A 85 4.07 0.06 -13.02
CA ARG A 85 4.78 1.34 -12.95
C ARG A 85 6.23 1.14 -12.49
N ASP A 86 7.13 1.93 -13.05
CA ASP A 86 8.52 2.06 -12.62
C ASP A 86 8.66 2.96 -11.38
N GLY A 87 9.88 3.14 -10.86
CA GLY A 87 10.16 3.95 -9.67
C GLY A 87 9.83 3.28 -8.33
N TYR A 88 10.63 3.57 -7.30
CA TYR A 88 10.52 2.92 -6.00
C TYR A 88 9.22 3.36 -5.28
N PRO A 89 8.40 2.44 -4.73
CA PRO A 89 7.16 2.83 -4.06
C PRO A 89 7.43 3.65 -2.80
N ALA A 90 6.65 4.71 -2.57
CA ALA A 90 6.73 5.44 -1.31
C ALA A 90 6.38 4.53 -0.12
N ILE A 91 7.29 4.51 0.86
CA ILE A 91 7.15 3.69 2.07
C ILE A 91 6.18 4.35 3.05
N GLY A 92 5.27 3.55 3.60
CA GLY A 92 4.42 3.91 4.71
C GLY A 92 3.08 4.52 4.32
N ILE A 93 2.25 4.72 5.35
CA ILE A 93 0.82 5.09 5.24
C ILE A 93 0.63 6.52 4.69
N ARG A 94 1.63 7.38 4.85
CA ARG A 94 1.62 8.76 4.36
C ARG A 94 2.29 8.97 3.01
N GLY A 95 2.92 7.94 2.44
CA GLY A 95 3.53 8.04 1.12
C GLY A 95 2.47 8.36 0.07
N SER A 96 2.73 9.37 -0.75
CA SER A 96 1.98 9.67 -1.97
C SER A 96 2.97 9.58 -3.14
N ASP A 97 2.56 8.92 -4.22
CA ASP A 97 3.37 8.88 -5.45
C ASP A 97 2.82 9.91 -6.47
N ASP A 98 2.32 11.04 -5.96
CA ASP A 98 1.70 12.10 -6.76
C ASP A 98 2.76 12.90 -7.54
N ASP A 99 4.05 12.67 -7.25
CA ASP A 99 5.20 13.43 -7.74
C ASP A 99 6.14 12.61 -8.67
N ALA A 100 5.70 11.47 -9.21
CA ALA A 100 6.50 10.62 -10.13
C ALA A 100 5.75 10.27 -11.42
#